data_AF-G3WXH3-F1
#
_entry.id   AF-G3WXH3-F1
#
_cell.length_a   1.000
_cell.length_b   1.000
_cell.length_c   1.000
_cell.angle_alpha   90.00
_cell.angle_beta   90.00
_cell.angle_gamma   90.00
#
_symmetry.space_group_name_H-M   'P 1'
#
loop_
_entity.id
_entity.type
_entity.pdbx_description
1 polymer ?
#
loop_
_entity_poly.entity_id
_entity_poly.type
_entity_poly.pdbx_seq_one_letter_code
_entity_poly.pdbx_strand_id
1 'polypeptide(L)'
;MISDDWPGYHLDLFTYPQHYCGDLNRVLIPHGVIVDRTEKLAKDIMNDIGFCDMVVLCVLKGSYKFCADLVENLKNISRNSDTFVSMKVDFIRLKSYQNDQSMGDMQISGGDDLSKLAGKNVLIVEDIVGTGRTMKSLLGKIEKYKPNMIKVVSLLVKRTPRSDGFRPDYTGFEIPDLFVVGYALDYNEYFRDLNHICVISEQGKGKYRV
;
A
#
# COMPACT_ATOMS: atom_id res chain seq x y z
N MET A 1 -13.75 7.65 -0.83
CA MET A 1 -13.40 7.87 -2.25
C MET A 1 -13.05 9.34 -2.41
N ILE A 2 -11.93 9.67 -3.06
CA ILE A 2 -11.54 11.05 -3.37
C ILE A 2 -11.99 11.37 -4.79
N SER A 3 -12.74 12.44 -5.01
CA SER A 3 -13.27 12.84 -6.32
C SER A 3 -12.17 13.30 -7.30
N ASP A 4 -12.45 13.27 -8.61
CA ASP A 4 -11.50 13.70 -9.66
C ASP A 4 -11.26 15.22 -9.65
N ASP A 5 -12.26 16.00 -9.21
CA ASP A 5 -12.19 17.46 -9.04
C ASP A 5 -11.59 17.88 -7.69
N TRP A 6 -11.16 16.92 -6.86
CA TRP A 6 -10.57 17.23 -5.56
C TRP A 6 -9.29 18.07 -5.71
N PRO A 7 -9.28 19.32 -5.20
CA PRO A 7 -8.16 20.23 -5.41
C PRO A 7 -6.93 19.89 -4.56
N GLY A 8 -7.05 18.94 -3.62
CA GLY A 8 -6.03 18.69 -2.60
C GLY A 8 -5.86 19.89 -1.66
N TYR A 9 -4.71 19.94 -0.98
CA TYR A 9 -4.34 21.06 -0.15
C TYR A 9 -3.05 21.71 -0.63
N HIS A 10 -2.95 23.02 -0.37
CA HIS A 10 -1.73 23.78 -0.63
C HIS A 10 -0.59 23.30 0.29
N LEU A 11 0.62 23.16 -0.26
CA LEU A 11 1.78 22.63 0.47
C LEU A 11 2.16 23.51 1.66
N ASP A 12 2.04 24.84 1.53
CA ASP A 12 2.40 25.81 2.59
C ASP A 12 1.55 25.70 3.86
N LEU A 13 0.43 24.96 3.81
CA LEU A 13 -0.40 24.69 4.98
C LEU A 13 0.15 23.53 5.82
N PHE A 14 1.20 22.85 5.36
CA PHE A 14 1.77 21.66 5.98
C PHE A 14 3.29 21.74 6.07
N THR A 15 3.84 20.98 7.01
CA THR A 15 5.29 20.77 7.09
C THR A 15 5.69 19.60 6.20
N TYR A 16 6.68 19.80 5.32
CA TYR A 16 7.25 18.74 4.49
C TYR A 16 8.76 18.98 4.29
N PRO A 17 9.53 17.97 3.86
CA PRO A 17 10.97 18.11 3.68
C PRO A 17 11.31 19.19 2.63
N GLN A 18 12.14 20.15 3.03
CA GLN A 18 12.46 21.34 2.22
C GLN A 18 13.17 21.00 0.90
N HIS A 19 13.87 19.86 0.80
CA HIS A 19 14.51 19.42 -0.44
C HIS A 19 13.52 19.01 -1.54
N TYR A 20 12.22 18.88 -1.20
CA TYR A 20 11.13 18.68 -2.15
C TYR A 20 10.36 19.97 -2.49
N CYS A 21 10.82 21.14 -2.04
CA CYS A 21 10.23 22.42 -2.42
C CYS A 21 10.31 22.60 -3.95
N GLY A 22 9.17 22.93 -4.58
CA GLY A 22 9.04 23.03 -6.04
C GLY A 22 8.90 21.68 -6.77
N ASP A 23 9.18 20.55 -6.12
CA ASP A 23 9.06 19.22 -6.73
C ASP A 23 7.65 18.63 -6.60
N LEU A 24 6.82 19.17 -5.72
CA LEU A 24 5.45 18.71 -5.43
C LEU A 24 4.42 19.73 -5.94
N ASN A 25 3.27 19.25 -6.42
CA ASN A 25 2.17 20.10 -6.86
C ASN A 25 1.20 20.44 -5.73
N ARG A 26 0.75 19.42 -4.98
CA ARG A 26 -0.23 19.55 -3.90
C ARG A 26 -0.21 18.35 -2.97
N VAL A 27 -0.70 18.54 -1.74
CA VAL A 27 -1.00 17.42 -0.83
C VAL A 27 -2.32 16.79 -1.25
N LEU A 28 -2.32 15.50 -1.58
CA LEU A 28 -3.55 14.78 -1.90
C LEU A 28 -4.20 14.24 -0.63
N ILE A 29 -3.41 13.60 0.23
CA ILE A 29 -3.86 13.00 1.49
C ILE A 29 -2.86 13.36 2.60
N PRO A 30 -3.28 14.17 3.60
CA PRO A 30 -2.45 14.50 4.75
C PRO A 30 -2.10 13.25 5.58
N HIS A 31 -0.96 13.31 6.27
CA HIS A 31 -0.44 12.17 7.05
C HIS A 31 -1.43 11.72 8.13
N GLY A 32 -2.02 12.66 8.89
CA GLY A 32 -2.99 12.32 9.93
C GLY A 32 -4.21 11.57 9.40
N VAL A 33 -4.72 11.95 8.22
CA VAL A 33 -5.86 11.27 7.57
C VAL A 33 -5.51 9.83 7.20
N ILE A 34 -4.26 9.57 6.79
CA ILE A 34 -3.77 8.21 6.51
C ILE A 34 -3.76 7.38 7.80
N VAL A 35 -3.27 7.95 8.90
CA VAL A 35 -3.23 7.28 10.21
C VAL A 35 -4.64 6.91 10.67
N ASP A 36 -5.58 7.87 10.67
CA ASP A 36 -6.97 7.65 11.07
C ASP A 36 -7.64 6.57 10.21
N ARG A 37 -7.41 6.61 8.89
CA ARG A 37 -7.96 5.60 7.98
C ARG A 37 -7.34 4.23 8.22
N THR A 38 -6.04 4.16 8.48
CA THR A 38 -5.33 2.91 8.79
C THR A 38 -5.85 2.28 10.09
N GLU A 39 -6.14 3.08 11.11
CA GLU A 39 -6.79 2.62 12.34
C GLU A 39 -8.16 2.00 12.04
N LYS A 40 -8.96 2.64 11.19
CA LYS A 40 -10.27 2.08 10.80
C LYS A 40 -10.12 0.75 10.04
N LEU A 41 -9.16 0.66 9.12
CA LEU A 41 -8.89 -0.59 8.40
C LEU A 41 -8.49 -1.73 9.33
N ALA A 42 -7.66 -1.45 10.35
CA ALA A 42 -7.31 -2.45 11.35
C ALA A 42 -8.54 -2.97 12.09
N LYS A 43 -9.48 -2.08 12.45
CA LYS A 43 -10.77 -2.47 13.06
C LYS A 43 -11.62 -3.33 12.13
N ASP A 44 -11.69 -2.98 10.85
CA ASP A 44 -12.43 -3.76 9.84
C ASP A 44 -11.86 -5.16 9.68
N ILE A 45 -10.54 -5.26 9.56
CA ILE A 45 -9.82 -6.55 9.47
C ILE A 45 -10.06 -7.39 10.74
N MET A 46 -9.93 -6.80 11.94
CA MET A 46 -10.15 -7.52 13.20
C MET A 46 -11.58 -8.06 13.34
N ASN A 47 -12.57 -7.37 12.81
CA ASN A 47 -13.96 -7.83 12.83
C ASN A 47 -14.19 -9.03 11.90
N ASP A 48 -13.53 -9.04 10.75
CA ASP A 48 -13.71 -10.07 9.73
C ASP A 48 -12.88 -11.34 10.01
N ILE A 49 -11.67 -11.18 10.54
CA ILE A 49 -10.68 -12.26 10.66
C ILE A 49 -10.12 -12.42 12.08
N GLY A 50 -10.83 -11.93 13.09
CA GLY A 50 -10.46 -12.09 14.50
C GLY A 50 -10.31 -13.56 14.94
N PHE A 51 -9.59 -13.79 16.04
CA PHE A 51 -9.40 -15.11 16.65
C PHE A 51 -8.69 -16.15 15.78
N CYS A 52 -7.81 -15.70 14.87
CA CYS A 52 -7.02 -16.60 14.03
C CYS A 52 -5.51 -16.30 14.06
N ASP A 53 -4.73 -17.30 13.63
CA ASP A 53 -3.35 -17.10 13.23
C ASP A 53 -3.31 -16.55 11.80
N MET A 54 -2.51 -15.51 11.55
CA MET A 54 -2.33 -14.93 10.22
C MET A 54 -0.87 -14.60 9.91
N VAL A 55 -0.52 -14.67 8.63
CA VAL A 55 0.74 -14.18 8.08
C VAL A 55 0.48 -12.86 7.37
N VAL A 56 1.06 -11.78 7.87
CA VAL A 56 1.09 -10.47 7.21
C VAL A 56 2.22 -10.50 6.19
N LEU A 57 1.88 -10.36 4.91
CA LEU A 57 2.82 -10.38 3.81
C LEU A 57 2.96 -8.97 3.22
N CYS A 58 4.05 -8.28 3.57
CA CYS A 58 4.33 -6.92 3.15
C CYS A 58 4.98 -6.90 1.75
N VAL A 59 4.38 -6.16 0.82
CA VAL A 59 4.94 -5.91 -0.53
C VAL A 59 5.91 -4.73 -0.51
N LEU A 60 7.21 -5.04 -0.45
CA LEU A 60 8.28 -4.07 -0.48
C LEU A 60 8.51 -3.49 -1.90
N LYS A 61 8.99 -2.24 -2.00
CA LYS A 61 9.34 -1.35 -0.88
C LYS A 61 8.17 -0.54 -0.37
N GLY A 62 7.31 -0.02 -1.26
CA GLY A 62 6.44 1.09 -0.94
C GLY A 62 5.39 0.81 0.14
N SER A 63 5.04 -0.45 0.41
CA SER A 63 4.07 -0.76 1.47
C SER A 63 4.66 -0.82 2.89
N TYR A 64 5.99 -0.68 3.07
CA TYR A 64 6.63 -0.89 4.38
C TYR A 64 6.05 0.02 5.48
N LYS A 65 5.79 1.30 5.17
CA LYS A 65 5.29 2.27 6.15
C LYS A 65 3.82 1.99 6.48
N PHE A 66 3.00 1.76 5.47
CA PHE A 66 1.60 1.37 5.66
C PHE A 66 1.46 0.06 6.43
N CYS A 67 2.28 -0.95 6.12
CA CYS A 67 2.30 -2.22 6.81
C CYS A 67 2.69 -2.06 8.29
N ALA A 68 3.71 -1.26 8.60
CA ALA A 68 4.11 -1.01 9.98
C ALA A 68 2.97 -0.39 10.79
N ASP A 69 2.33 0.65 10.24
CA ASP A 69 1.25 1.37 10.94
C ASP A 69 -0.01 0.50 11.06
N LEU A 70 -0.33 -0.33 10.06
CA LEU A 70 -1.44 -1.28 10.14
C LEU A 70 -1.19 -2.35 11.20
N VAL A 71 0.00 -2.96 11.23
CA VAL A 71 0.37 -3.98 12.22
C VAL A 71 0.34 -3.42 13.64
N GLU A 72 0.82 -2.18 13.85
CA GLU A 72 0.74 -1.55 15.16
C GLU A 72 -0.72 -1.36 15.61
N ASN A 73 -1.61 -0.93 14.71
CA ASN A 73 -3.04 -0.84 15.03
C ASN A 73 -3.69 -2.19 15.34
N LEU A 74 -3.34 -3.26 14.62
CA LEU A 74 -3.80 -4.63 14.92
C LEU A 74 -3.30 -5.12 16.29
N LYS A 75 -2.03 -4.83 16.63
CA LYS A 75 -1.46 -5.11 17.96
C LYS A 75 -2.17 -4.31 19.07
N ASN A 76 -2.49 -3.04 18.80
CA ASN A 76 -3.20 -2.18 19.73
C ASN A 76 -4.59 -2.73 20.05
N ILE A 77 -5.33 -3.23 19.05
CA ILE A 77 -6.64 -3.86 19.27
C ILE A 77 -6.46 -5.16 20.05
N SER A 78 -5.51 -6.00 19.65
CA SER A 78 -5.26 -7.31 20.28
C SER A 78 -4.87 -7.23 21.76
N ARG A 79 -4.23 -6.13 22.20
CA ARG A 79 -3.82 -5.94 23.60
C ARG A 79 -4.83 -5.19 24.47
N ASN A 80 -5.78 -4.47 23.86
CA ASN A 80 -6.73 -3.60 24.57
C ASN A 80 -8.19 -4.04 24.42
N SER A 81 -8.45 -5.20 23.82
CA SER A 81 -9.80 -5.75 23.63
C SER A 81 -9.80 -7.27 23.78
N ASP A 82 -10.99 -7.87 23.84
CA ASP A 82 -11.16 -9.32 23.94
C ASP A 82 -10.93 -10.05 22.59
N THR A 83 -10.80 -9.31 21.49
CA THR A 83 -10.51 -9.84 20.16
C THR A 83 -9.03 -9.70 19.85
N PHE A 84 -8.38 -10.79 19.45
CA PHE A 84 -6.95 -10.80 19.13
C PHE A 84 -6.65 -11.60 17.85
N VAL A 85 -5.50 -11.30 17.25
CA VAL A 85 -4.91 -12.08 16.15
C VAL A 85 -3.45 -12.36 16.46
N SER A 86 -3.02 -13.60 16.20
CA SER A 86 -1.63 -14.00 16.32
C SER A 86 -0.98 -13.82 14.96
N MET A 87 0.01 -12.93 14.88
CA MET A 87 0.58 -12.48 13.61
C MET A 87 2.03 -12.93 13.45
N LYS A 88 2.34 -13.49 12.29
CA LYS A 88 3.71 -13.54 11.74
C LYS A 88 3.84 -12.50 10.63
N VAL A 89 5.01 -11.93 10.45
CA VAL A 89 5.26 -10.93 9.40
C VAL A 89 6.33 -11.46 8.48
N ASP A 90 6.10 -11.34 7.18
CA ASP A 90 7.06 -11.66 6.13
C ASP A 90 7.07 -10.56 5.06
N PHE A 91 8.15 -10.46 4.31
CA PHE A 91 8.42 -9.37 3.38
C PHE A 91 8.83 -9.91 2.03
N ILE A 92 8.08 -9.56 0.99
CA ILE A 92 8.40 -9.90 -0.40
C ILE A 92 8.67 -8.64 -1.18
N ARG A 93 9.55 -8.73 -2.17
CA ARG A 93 9.79 -7.65 -3.13
C ARG A 93 9.36 -8.10 -4.51
N LEU A 94 8.47 -7.32 -5.11
CA LEU A 94 8.02 -7.53 -6.49
C LEU A 94 8.84 -6.63 -7.41
N LYS A 95 9.44 -7.21 -8.43
CA LYS A 95 9.99 -6.44 -9.56
C LYS A 95 8.94 -6.43 -10.67
N SER A 96 8.22 -5.33 -10.80
CA SER A 96 7.14 -5.18 -11.80
C SER A 96 7.18 -3.86 -12.58
N TYR A 97 8.03 -2.88 -12.22
CA TYR A 97 8.06 -1.55 -12.83
C TYR A 97 9.49 -1.07 -13.16
N GLN A 98 9.63 -0.35 -14.27
CA GLN A 98 10.74 0.54 -14.57
C GLN A 98 10.14 1.87 -15.04
N ASN A 99 10.51 2.99 -14.39
CA ASN A 99 9.85 4.29 -14.55
C ASN A 99 8.33 4.21 -14.25
N ASP A 100 7.47 4.59 -15.20
CA ASP A 100 6.01 4.58 -15.09
C ASP A 100 5.35 3.39 -15.81
N GLN A 101 6.14 2.42 -16.30
CA GLN A 101 5.66 1.29 -17.12
C GLN A 101 5.86 -0.08 -16.44
N SER A 102 4.90 -0.98 -16.64
CA SER A 102 4.90 -2.34 -16.11
C SER A 102 5.73 -3.28 -17.00
N MET A 103 6.65 -4.05 -16.41
CA MET A 103 7.39 -5.14 -17.07
C MET A 103 6.56 -6.43 -17.04
N GLY A 104 6.54 -7.21 -18.13
CA GLY A 104 5.59 -8.31 -18.35
C GLY A 104 5.73 -9.52 -17.43
N ASP A 105 6.93 -9.83 -16.93
CA ASP A 105 7.17 -10.97 -16.03
C ASP A 105 7.53 -10.49 -14.62
N MET A 106 6.60 -10.65 -13.69
CA MET A 106 6.83 -10.36 -12.28
C MET A 106 7.77 -11.40 -11.68
N GLN A 107 8.86 -10.95 -11.06
CA GLN A 107 9.69 -11.78 -10.18
C GLN A 107 9.42 -11.43 -8.72
N ILE A 108 9.24 -12.47 -7.89
CA ILE A 108 9.19 -12.34 -6.43
C ILE A 108 10.59 -12.59 -5.91
N SER A 109 11.09 -11.72 -5.04
CA SER A 109 12.40 -11.86 -4.41
C SER A 109 12.31 -11.51 -2.93
N GLY A 110 13.18 -12.12 -2.11
CA GLY A 110 13.09 -12.01 -0.67
C GLY A 110 11.91 -12.81 -0.08
N GLY A 111 11.77 -12.72 1.23
CA GLY A 111 10.75 -13.44 2.00
C GLY A 111 11.13 -14.89 2.29
N ASP A 112 10.31 -15.52 3.11
CA ASP A 112 10.36 -16.96 3.33
C ASP A 112 9.88 -17.73 2.09
N ASP A 113 10.15 -19.03 2.05
CA ASP A 113 9.55 -19.91 1.04
C ASP A 113 8.02 -19.81 1.11
N LEU A 114 7.40 -19.42 -0.01
CA LEU A 114 5.94 -19.28 -0.14
C LEU A 114 5.19 -20.59 0.17
N SER A 115 5.85 -21.74 0.09
CA SER A 115 5.28 -23.02 0.54
C SER A 115 4.86 -23.02 2.02
N LYS A 116 5.50 -22.19 2.86
CA LYS A 116 5.13 -22.01 4.27
C LYS A 116 3.76 -21.34 4.48
N LEU A 117 3.18 -20.76 3.42
CA LEU A 117 1.83 -20.18 3.45
C LEU A 117 0.73 -21.25 3.32
N ALA A 118 1.08 -22.52 3.05
CA ALA A 118 0.11 -23.60 2.95
C ALA A 118 -0.74 -23.73 4.23
N GLY A 119 -2.07 -23.74 4.05
CA GLY A 119 -3.03 -23.81 5.16
C GLY A 119 -3.03 -22.59 6.11
N LYS A 120 -2.34 -21.50 5.78
CA LYS A 120 -2.33 -20.26 6.59
C LYS A 120 -3.35 -19.25 6.10
N ASN A 121 -3.78 -18.38 7.00
CA ASN A 121 -4.49 -17.14 6.65
C ASN A 121 -3.44 -16.10 6.28
N VAL A 122 -3.55 -15.51 5.09
CA VAL A 122 -2.55 -14.56 4.57
C VAL A 122 -3.22 -13.21 4.36
N LEU A 123 -2.65 -12.16 4.97
CA LEU A 123 -3.03 -10.77 4.73
C LEU A 123 -1.92 -10.08 3.94
N ILE A 124 -2.14 -9.84 2.65
CA ILE A 124 -1.20 -9.12 1.79
C ILE A 124 -1.41 -7.62 1.97
N VAL A 125 -0.32 -6.89 2.24
CA VAL A 125 -0.33 -5.44 2.44
C VAL A 125 0.39 -4.76 1.28
N GLU A 126 -0.38 -4.00 0.49
CA GLU A 126 0.08 -3.27 -0.69
C GLU A 126 -0.08 -1.75 -0.52
N ASP A 127 0.83 -0.96 -1.08
CA ASP A 127 0.74 0.50 -1.03
C ASP A 127 -0.32 1.05 -1.99
N ILE A 128 -0.29 0.62 -3.25
CA ILE A 128 -1.16 1.13 -4.30
C ILE A 128 -1.51 0.07 -5.35
N VAL A 129 -2.81 -0.09 -5.59
CA VAL A 129 -3.33 -0.82 -6.74
C VAL A 129 -3.62 0.15 -7.88
N GLY A 130 -2.79 0.08 -8.93
CA GLY A 130 -3.04 0.76 -10.20
C GLY A 130 -3.87 -0.10 -11.15
N THR A 131 -3.21 -0.86 -12.03
CA THR A 131 -3.88 -1.71 -13.03
C THR A 131 -4.43 -3.04 -12.49
N GLY A 132 -4.04 -3.45 -11.27
CA GLY A 132 -4.40 -4.76 -10.71
C GLY A 132 -3.48 -5.92 -11.09
N ARG A 133 -2.75 -5.81 -12.20
CA ARG A 133 -1.88 -6.87 -12.74
C ARG A 133 -0.86 -7.43 -11.73
N THR A 134 -0.24 -6.56 -10.94
CA THR A 134 0.72 -6.95 -9.90
C THR A 134 0.06 -7.90 -8.91
N MET A 135 -1.08 -7.49 -8.35
CA MET A 135 -1.81 -8.28 -7.37
C MET A 135 -2.33 -9.59 -7.94
N LYS A 136 -2.88 -9.60 -9.16
CA LYS A 136 -3.33 -10.85 -9.79
C LYS A 136 -2.19 -11.86 -9.98
N SER A 137 -1.01 -11.39 -10.41
CA SER A 137 0.16 -12.25 -10.58
C SER A 137 0.65 -12.81 -9.24
N LEU A 138 0.69 -11.98 -8.20
CA LEU A 138 1.07 -12.41 -6.85
C LEU A 138 0.08 -13.44 -6.30
N LEU A 139 -1.23 -13.16 -6.37
CA LEU A 139 -2.29 -14.07 -5.92
C LEU A 139 -2.19 -15.43 -6.63
N GLY A 140 -2.08 -15.44 -7.96
CA GLY A 140 -1.95 -16.67 -8.73
C GLY A 140 -0.68 -17.48 -8.41
N LYS A 141 0.35 -16.88 -7.81
CA LYS A 141 1.52 -17.61 -7.30
C LYS A 141 1.30 -18.15 -5.89
N ILE A 142 0.69 -17.38 -5.00
CA ILE A 142 0.43 -17.78 -3.61
C ILE A 142 -0.64 -18.88 -3.56
N GLU A 143 -1.70 -18.78 -4.38
CA GLU A 143 -2.80 -19.74 -4.42
C GLU A 143 -2.35 -21.18 -4.74
N LYS A 144 -1.24 -21.35 -5.47
CA LYS A 144 -0.66 -22.67 -5.79
C LYS A 144 -0.24 -23.44 -4.54
N TYR A 145 0.09 -22.74 -3.45
CA TYR A 145 0.48 -23.34 -2.18
C TYR A 145 -0.71 -23.61 -1.26
N LYS A 146 -1.94 -23.30 -1.70
CA LYS A 146 -3.20 -23.58 -0.98
C LYS A 146 -3.22 -22.99 0.44
N PRO A 147 -3.08 -21.66 0.61
CA PRO A 147 -3.40 -21.02 1.88
C PRO A 147 -4.88 -21.27 2.25
N ASN A 148 -5.20 -21.20 3.54
CA ASN A 148 -6.57 -21.32 4.02
C ASN A 148 -7.43 -20.14 3.56
N MET A 149 -6.85 -18.95 3.57
CA MET A 149 -7.49 -17.71 3.16
C MET A 149 -6.43 -16.73 2.67
N ILE A 150 -6.77 -15.95 1.65
CA ILE A 150 -5.98 -14.77 1.25
C ILE A 150 -6.89 -13.56 1.32
N LYS A 151 -6.41 -12.52 1.98
CA LYS A 151 -7.01 -11.18 1.99
C LYS A 151 -6.00 -10.16 1.53
N VAL A 152 -6.47 -9.14 0.83
CA VAL A 152 -5.63 -8.04 0.35
C VAL A 152 -6.12 -6.75 0.96
N VAL A 153 -5.20 -6.03 1.60
CA VAL A 153 -5.39 -4.65 2.03
C VAL A 153 -4.48 -3.75 1.22
N SER A 154 -5.05 -2.70 0.62
CA SER A 154 -4.28 -1.67 -0.06
C SER A 154 -4.61 -0.29 0.47
N LEU A 155 -3.58 0.53 0.68
CA LEU A 155 -3.78 1.91 1.11
C LEU A 155 -4.48 2.72 0.02
N LEU A 156 -4.03 2.60 -1.23
CA LEU A 156 -4.56 3.35 -2.36
C LEU A 156 -5.07 2.43 -3.48
N VAL A 157 -6.19 2.77 -4.09
CA VAL A 157 -6.68 2.15 -5.33
C VAL A 157 -6.92 3.25 -6.35
N LYS A 158 -6.27 3.18 -7.51
CA LYS A 158 -6.47 4.15 -8.59
C LYS A 158 -7.74 3.82 -9.38
N ARG A 159 -8.55 4.84 -9.62
CA ARG A 159 -9.58 4.80 -10.67
C ARG A 159 -8.93 5.09 -12.00
N THR A 160 -8.55 4.03 -12.70
CA THR A 160 -7.93 4.11 -14.02
C THR A 160 -8.70 3.24 -15.02
N PRO A 161 -8.91 3.71 -16.27
CA PRO A 161 -9.50 2.89 -17.33
C PRO A 161 -8.61 1.69 -17.71
N ARG A 162 -7.34 1.69 -17.28
CA ARG A 162 -6.40 0.58 -17.46
C ARG A 162 -6.55 -0.54 -16.42
N SER A 163 -7.51 -0.42 -15.51
CA SER A 163 -7.76 -1.41 -14.47
C SER A 163 -8.32 -2.68 -15.09
N ASP A 164 -7.81 -3.83 -14.63
CA ASP A 164 -8.30 -5.15 -15.01
C ASP A 164 -9.44 -5.65 -14.11
N GLY A 165 -10.01 -4.77 -13.29
CA GLY A 165 -11.12 -5.04 -12.39
C GLY A 165 -10.71 -5.60 -11.01
N PHE A 166 -9.42 -5.83 -10.73
CA PHE A 166 -8.99 -6.27 -9.40
C PHE A 166 -9.38 -5.26 -8.31
N ARG A 167 -9.96 -5.76 -7.22
CA ARG A 167 -10.37 -4.97 -6.04
C ARG A 167 -9.81 -5.65 -4.78
N PRO A 168 -9.04 -4.92 -3.94
CA PRO A 168 -8.66 -5.42 -2.60
C PRO A 168 -9.89 -5.65 -1.72
N ASP A 169 -9.79 -6.59 -0.79
CA ASP A 169 -10.81 -6.80 0.25
C ASP A 169 -10.95 -5.56 1.16
N TYR A 170 -9.82 -4.91 1.47
CA TYR A 170 -9.77 -3.72 2.31
C TYR A 170 -9.08 -2.57 1.55
N THR A 171 -9.78 -1.45 1.40
CA THR A 171 -9.28 -0.29 0.67
C THR A 171 -9.22 0.94 1.58
N GLY A 172 -8.05 1.54 1.71
CA GLY A 172 -7.88 2.82 2.42
C GLY A 172 -8.58 3.95 1.68
N PHE A 173 -8.07 4.30 0.49
CA PHE A 173 -8.57 5.38 -0.33
C PHE A 173 -8.66 4.97 -1.80
N GLU A 174 -9.77 5.33 -2.43
CA GLU A 174 -9.89 5.27 -3.88
C GLU A 174 -9.56 6.65 -4.45
N ILE A 175 -8.52 6.76 -5.28
CA ILE A 175 -7.93 8.01 -5.78
C ILE A 175 -8.07 8.13 -7.32
N PRO A 176 -8.04 9.35 -7.88
CA PRO A 176 -7.95 9.55 -9.33
C PRO A 176 -6.67 8.94 -9.95
N ASP A 177 -6.62 8.79 -11.28
CA ASP A 177 -5.42 8.29 -12.00
C ASP A 177 -4.30 9.35 -12.06
N LEU A 178 -3.71 9.63 -10.90
CA LEU A 178 -2.62 10.58 -10.71
C LEU A 178 -1.34 9.85 -10.31
N PHE A 179 -0.18 10.44 -10.63
CA PHE A 179 1.09 9.96 -10.08
C PHE A 179 1.31 10.58 -8.70
N VAL A 180 1.33 9.74 -7.67
CA VAL A 180 1.42 10.15 -6.27
C VAL A 180 2.68 9.59 -5.63
N VAL A 181 3.23 10.35 -4.69
CA VAL A 181 4.46 10.02 -3.95
C VAL A 181 4.30 10.33 -2.47
N GLY A 182 5.20 9.82 -1.64
CA GLY A 182 5.15 10.00 -0.19
C GLY A 182 4.40 8.89 0.53
N TYR A 183 4.58 8.86 1.85
CA TYR A 183 4.20 7.75 2.71
C TYR A 183 4.74 6.42 2.16
N ALA A 184 6.06 6.38 1.92
CA ALA A 184 6.81 5.29 1.30
C ALA A 184 6.57 5.04 -0.21
N LEU A 185 5.55 5.64 -0.83
CA LEU A 185 5.43 5.69 -2.30
C LEU A 185 6.56 6.54 -2.89
N ASP A 186 7.04 6.18 -4.06
CA ASP A 186 8.22 6.82 -4.66
C ASP A 186 8.05 7.24 -6.12
N TYR A 187 9.03 8.05 -6.53
CA TYR A 187 9.39 8.22 -7.92
C TYR A 187 10.89 8.00 -8.05
N ASN A 188 11.31 6.90 -8.69
CA ASN A 188 12.71 6.52 -8.87
C ASN A 188 13.52 6.51 -7.57
N GLU A 189 12.96 5.91 -6.51
CA GLU A 189 13.49 5.81 -5.14
C GLU A 189 13.48 7.10 -4.31
N TYR A 190 13.09 8.24 -4.89
CA TYR A 190 12.89 9.50 -4.16
C TYR A 190 11.49 9.57 -3.52
N PHE A 191 11.30 10.53 -2.62
CA PHE A 191 10.03 10.85 -1.94
C PHE A 191 9.52 9.82 -0.91
N ARG A 192 10.20 8.70 -0.67
CA ARG A 192 9.78 7.73 0.35
C ARG A 192 9.76 8.28 1.78
N ASP A 193 10.57 9.30 2.03
CA ASP A 193 10.74 10.04 3.29
C ASP A 193 9.75 11.21 3.45
N LEU A 194 8.89 11.46 2.47
CA LEU A 194 7.79 12.42 2.58
C LEU A 194 6.63 11.80 3.37
N ASN A 195 6.10 12.47 4.39
CA ASN A 195 5.01 11.92 5.22
C ASN A 195 3.63 11.97 4.53
N HIS A 196 3.39 13.01 3.74
CA HIS A 196 2.12 13.22 3.05
C HIS A 196 2.09 12.47 1.73
N ILE A 197 0.91 12.02 1.32
CA ILE A 197 0.74 11.57 -0.07
C ILE A 197 0.47 12.81 -0.91
N CYS A 198 1.38 13.11 -1.81
CA CYS A 198 1.38 14.30 -2.66
C CYS A 198 1.34 13.93 -4.14
N VAL A 199 0.81 14.84 -4.96
CA VAL A 199 0.96 14.76 -6.42
C VAL A 199 2.30 15.37 -6.79
N ILE A 200 3.13 14.63 -7.54
CA ILE A 200 4.42 15.13 -8.02
C ILE A 200 4.19 16.21 -9.09
N SER A 201 4.98 17.29 -9.08
CA SER A 201 4.95 18.33 -10.10
C SER A 201 5.67 17.89 -11.39
N GLU A 202 5.46 18.61 -12.49
CA GLU A 202 6.23 18.36 -13.73
C GLU A 202 7.72 18.66 -13.56
N GLN A 203 8.07 19.66 -12.75
CA GLN A 203 9.46 19.94 -12.39
C GLN A 203 10.10 18.77 -11.64
N GLY A 204 9.40 18.22 -10.65
CA GLY A 204 9.84 17.05 -9.89
C GLY A 204 10.02 15.82 -10.78
N LYS A 205 9.05 15.54 -11.67
CA LYS A 205 9.19 14.46 -12.67
C LYS A 205 10.43 14.65 -13.53
N GLY A 206 10.67 15.86 -14.03
CA GLY A 206 11.85 16.17 -14.83
C GLY A 206 13.17 15.97 -14.07
N LYS A 207 13.22 16.40 -12.81
CA LYS A 207 14.41 16.36 -11.94
C LYS A 207 14.87 14.95 -11.59
N TYR A 208 13.94 14.03 -11.33
CA TYR A 208 14.25 12.68 -10.84
C TYR A 208 14.03 11.57 -11.88
N ARG A 209 13.89 11.92 -13.17
CA ARG A 209 13.73 10.94 -14.25
C ARG A 209 15.02 10.12 -14.42
N VAL A 210 14.87 8.83 -14.73
CA VAL A 210 15.95 7.88 -15.05
C VAL A 210 15.80 7.39 -16.48
#